data_AF-A0A1G8MKB7-F1
#
_entry.id   AF-A0A1G8MKB7-F1
#
_cell.length_a   1.000
_cell.length_b   1.000
_cell.length_c   1.000
_cell.angle_alpha   90.00
_cell.angle_beta   90.00
_cell.angle_gamma   90.00
#
_symmetry.space_group_name_H-M   'P 1'
#
loop_
_entity.id
_entity.type
_entity.pdbx_description
1 polymer ?
#
loop_
_entity_poly.entity_id
_entity_poly.type
_entity_poly.pdbx_seq_one_letter_code
_entity_poly.pdbx_strand_id
1 'polypeptide(L)'
;MNLTSPRRSTPNDDENPAQVELPHVLVTVATDGTLTATIDGTPFPAPGETAWTRTTFGPLMDAITKDRTVAVRVEVRECDGSVFTDIIRPRAPRRAVALPEKPVPETRRSRHARREPRLMEVTADGFVPGEDVAAAVIVSHTDATGTGDARALIDLDTLPDTAGQEVILLGRISGTFAVRRLT
;
A
#
# COMPACT_ATOMS: atom_id res chain seq x y z
N MET A 1 -63.04 19.38 -19.91
CA MET A 1 -62.08 18.29 -19.65
C MET A 1 -60.69 18.90 -19.66
N ASN A 2 -60.07 19.12 -18.50
CA ASN A 2 -58.70 19.63 -18.40
C ASN A 2 -57.91 18.72 -17.45
N LEU A 3 -56.79 18.20 -17.98
CA LEU A 3 -55.94 17.18 -17.36
C LEU A 3 -55.08 17.78 -16.24
N THR A 4 -55.23 17.24 -15.04
CA THR A 4 -54.30 17.39 -13.93
C THR A 4 -52.96 16.75 -14.30
N SER A 5 -51.88 17.52 -14.36
CA SER A 5 -50.51 16.99 -14.37
C SER A 5 -49.89 17.18 -12.97
N PRO A 6 -49.31 16.13 -12.35
CA PRO A 6 -48.73 16.25 -11.02
C PRO A 6 -47.34 16.91 -11.08
N ARG A 7 -47.06 17.67 -10.01
CA ARG A 7 -45.78 18.31 -9.69
C ARG A 7 -44.61 17.32 -9.89
N ARG A 8 -43.66 17.66 -10.76
CA ARG A 8 -42.32 17.07 -10.73
C ARG A 8 -41.49 17.88 -9.74
N SER A 9 -41.37 17.38 -8.52
CA SER A 9 -40.37 17.83 -7.56
C SER A 9 -38.99 17.54 -8.16
N THR A 10 -38.18 18.56 -8.36
CA THR A 10 -36.73 18.41 -8.62
C THR A 10 -36.07 18.04 -7.31
N PRO A 11 -35.39 16.89 -7.17
CA PRO A 11 -34.50 16.68 -6.04
C PRO A 11 -33.23 17.49 -6.34
N ASN A 12 -33.15 18.68 -5.76
CA ASN A 12 -31.86 19.20 -5.33
C ASN A 12 -31.63 18.53 -3.97
N ASP A 13 -30.68 17.62 -3.90
CA ASP A 13 -29.94 17.40 -2.66
C ASP A 13 -28.49 17.11 -3.05
N ASP A 14 -27.65 17.98 -2.51
CA ASP A 14 -26.21 18.05 -2.65
C ASP A 14 -25.54 16.71 -2.36
N GLU A 15 -25.14 15.99 -3.40
CA GLU A 15 -24.07 15.00 -3.29
C GLU A 15 -22.73 15.74 -3.37
N ASN A 16 -22.45 16.58 -2.36
CA ASN A 16 -21.08 16.98 -2.08
C ASN A 16 -20.39 15.70 -1.57
N PRO A 17 -19.49 15.05 -2.34
CA PRO A 17 -18.83 13.86 -1.85
C PRO A 17 -18.10 14.27 -0.58
N ALA A 18 -18.53 13.71 0.56
CA ALA A 18 -18.00 14.06 1.87
C ALA A 18 -16.47 14.16 1.78
N GLN A 19 -15.94 15.37 1.91
CA GLN A 19 -14.50 15.59 1.87
C GLN A 19 -13.92 14.75 3.00
N VAL A 20 -13.12 13.75 2.66
CA VAL A 20 -12.46 12.90 3.64
C VAL A 20 -11.37 13.74 4.29
N GLU A 21 -11.70 14.39 5.41
CA GLU A 21 -10.70 15.05 6.26
C GLU A 21 -9.85 13.99 6.94
N LEU A 22 -8.61 13.86 6.44
CA LEU A 22 -7.57 13.07 7.08
C LEU A 22 -6.86 13.94 8.11
N PRO A 23 -6.62 13.44 9.35
CA PRO A 23 -5.74 14.09 10.30
C PRO A 23 -4.42 14.48 9.64
N HIS A 24 -4.04 15.75 9.80
CA HIS A 24 -2.86 16.31 9.18
C HIS A 24 -1.69 16.25 10.15
N VAL A 25 -0.66 15.52 9.75
CA VAL A 25 0.58 15.35 10.51
C VAL A 25 1.64 16.23 9.88
N LEU A 26 2.15 17.21 10.61
CA LEU A 26 3.28 18.03 10.18
C LEU A 26 4.53 17.61 10.95
N VAL A 27 5.56 17.19 10.24
CA VAL A 27 6.90 16.90 10.79
C VAL A 27 7.86 17.96 10.29
N THR A 28 8.56 18.64 11.20
CA THR A 28 9.60 19.61 10.86
C THR A 28 10.96 19.08 11.28
N VAL A 29 11.91 19.07 10.35
CA VAL A 29 13.28 18.63 10.57
C VAL A 29 14.18 19.83 10.86
N ALA A 30 14.80 19.83 12.03
CA ALA A 30 15.81 20.81 12.39
C ALA A 30 17.17 20.47 11.74
N THR A 31 18.07 21.45 11.68
CA THR A 31 19.38 21.32 11.03
C THR A 31 20.28 20.24 11.67
N ASP A 32 20.06 19.95 12.95
CA ASP A 32 20.76 18.89 13.70
C ASP A 32 20.15 17.49 13.51
N GLY A 33 19.08 17.37 12.70
CA GLY A 33 18.38 16.11 12.43
C GLY A 33 17.28 15.76 13.43
N THR A 34 17.02 16.63 14.42
CA THR A 34 15.90 16.51 15.36
C THR A 34 14.58 16.79 14.65
N LEU A 35 13.54 16.04 15.01
CA LEU A 35 12.19 16.16 14.46
C LEU A 35 11.24 16.74 15.51
N THR A 36 10.36 17.61 15.07
CA THR A 36 9.16 18.01 15.82
C THR A 36 7.93 17.60 15.03
N ALA A 37 6.91 17.09 15.71
CA ALA A 37 5.69 16.61 15.07
C ALA A 37 4.46 17.28 15.67
N THR A 38 3.48 17.61 14.83
CA THR A 38 2.13 18.03 15.25
C THR A 38 1.08 17.22 14.52
N ILE A 39 -0.06 16.98 15.18
CA ILE A 39 -1.26 16.39 14.59
C ILE A 39 -2.36 17.45 14.68
N ASP A 40 -2.85 17.91 13.54
CA ASP A 40 -3.85 18.99 13.43
C ASP A 40 -3.44 20.24 14.26
N GLY A 41 -2.14 20.56 14.24
CA GLY A 41 -1.55 21.66 15.01
C GLY A 41 -1.26 21.37 16.47
N THR A 42 -1.68 20.23 17.01
CA THR A 42 -1.39 19.81 18.39
C THR A 42 -0.03 19.12 18.46
N PRO A 43 0.92 19.57 19.31
CA PRO A 43 2.22 18.93 19.44
C PRO A 43 2.13 17.45 19.83
N PHE A 44 2.91 16.61 19.15
CA PHE A 44 3.07 15.20 19.46
C PHE A 44 4.43 14.97 20.13
N PRO A 45 4.49 14.85 21.47
CA PRO A 45 5.75 14.79 22.20
C PRO A 45 6.51 13.49 21.93
N ALA A 46 7.81 13.53 22.11
CA ALA A 46 8.63 12.33 22.04
C ALA A 46 8.44 11.45 23.29
N PRO A 47 8.68 10.13 23.20
CA PRO A 47 8.47 9.23 24.31
C PRO A 47 9.61 9.41 25.32
N GLY A 48 9.29 9.94 26.51
CA GLY A 48 10.28 10.18 27.56
C GLY A 48 11.29 11.26 27.20
N GLU A 49 12.59 10.99 27.39
CA GLU A 49 13.68 11.95 27.17
C GLU A 49 14.33 11.85 25.78
N THR A 50 13.91 10.88 24.95
CA THR A 50 14.54 10.66 23.64
C THR A 50 13.85 11.52 22.59
N ALA A 51 14.57 12.50 22.03
CA ALA A 51 14.05 13.33 20.95
C ALA A 51 13.75 12.49 19.70
N TRP A 52 12.73 12.88 18.94
CA TRP A 52 12.53 12.32 17.62
C TRP A 52 13.69 12.75 16.71
N THR A 53 14.24 11.80 15.99
CA THR A 53 15.28 11.97 14.97
C THR A 53 14.85 11.28 13.68
N ARG A 54 15.56 11.56 12.57
CA ARG A 54 15.34 10.85 11.29
C ARG A 54 15.33 9.32 11.44
N THR A 55 16.22 8.77 12.28
CA THR A 55 16.31 7.32 12.55
C THR A 55 15.05 6.78 13.24
N THR A 56 14.39 7.60 14.06
CA THR A 56 13.17 7.24 14.79
C THR A 56 11.88 7.67 14.08
N PHE A 57 11.97 8.10 12.81
CA PHE A 57 10.79 8.52 12.04
C PHE A 57 9.76 7.40 11.88
N GLY A 58 10.19 6.15 11.64
CA GLY A 58 9.29 4.99 11.58
C GLY A 58 8.46 4.83 12.88
N PRO A 59 9.12 4.70 14.04
CA PRO A 59 8.44 4.67 15.34
C PRO A 59 7.52 5.88 15.62
N LEU A 60 7.91 7.10 15.21
CA LEU A 60 7.06 8.29 15.28
C LEU A 60 5.76 8.08 14.49
N MET A 61 5.86 7.63 13.24
CA MET A 61 4.70 7.42 12.39
C MET A 61 3.80 6.29 12.89
N ASP A 62 4.38 5.21 13.43
CA ASP A 62 3.60 4.12 14.02
C ASP A 62 2.85 4.60 15.28
N ALA A 63 3.47 5.43 16.13
CA ALA A 63 2.81 6.01 17.30
C ALA A 63 1.67 6.97 16.93
N ILE A 64 1.88 7.83 15.92
CA ILE A 64 0.86 8.76 15.43
C ILE A 64 -0.33 8.03 14.81
N THR A 65 -0.06 6.98 14.03
CA THR A 65 -1.10 6.25 13.30
C THR A 65 -1.76 5.15 14.14
N LYS A 66 -1.38 5.02 15.42
CA LYS A 66 -1.80 3.92 16.33
C LYS A 66 -1.57 2.57 15.66
N ASP A 67 -0.32 2.27 15.33
CA ASP A 67 0.09 1.06 14.58
C ASP A 67 -0.59 0.94 13.21
N ARG A 68 -0.69 2.06 12.49
CA ARG A 68 -1.33 2.15 11.16
C ARG A 68 -2.79 1.73 11.17
N THR A 69 -3.54 2.04 12.23
CA THR A 69 -4.98 1.79 12.27
C THR A 69 -5.80 3.01 11.87
N VAL A 70 -5.16 4.20 11.80
CA VAL A 70 -5.78 5.47 11.39
C VAL A 70 -5.12 5.98 10.11
N ALA A 71 -5.95 6.44 9.16
CA ALA A 71 -5.47 7.13 7.96
C ALA A 71 -4.98 8.54 8.33
N VAL A 72 -3.81 8.97 7.85
CA VAL A 72 -3.30 10.34 8.10
C VAL A 72 -2.66 10.91 6.84
N ARG A 73 -2.74 12.23 6.67
CA ARG A 73 -1.96 12.97 5.66
C ARG A 73 -0.72 13.54 6.33
N VAL A 74 0.46 13.16 5.85
CA VAL A 74 1.75 13.56 6.41
C VAL A 74 2.39 14.61 5.51
N GLU A 75 2.91 15.67 6.12
CA GLU A 75 3.78 16.66 5.50
C GLU A 75 5.09 16.72 6.28
N VAL A 76 6.21 16.53 5.60
CA VAL A 76 7.55 16.65 6.16
C VAL A 76 8.19 17.89 5.57
N ARG A 77 8.61 18.82 6.44
CA ARG A 77 9.38 20.02 6.07
C ARG A 77 10.81 19.80 6.49
N GLU A 78 11.70 19.73 5.51
CA GLU A 78 13.13 19.57 5.71
C GLU A 78 13.83 20.90 5.95
N CYS A 79 15.01 20.85 6.55
CA CYS A 79 15.79 22.05 6.89
C CYS A 79 16.31 22.82 5.65
N ASP A 80 16.37 22.17 4.49
CA ASP A 80 16.72 22.79 3.20
C ASP A 80 15.52 23.47 2.51
N GLY A 81 14.35 23.46 3.16
CA GLY A 81 13.10 24.02 2.63
C GLY A 81 12.34 23.07 1.71
N SER A 82 12.83 21.84 1.48
CA SER A 82 12.07 20.83 0.75
C SER A 82 10.85 20.36 1.56
N VAL A 83 9.78 20.06 0.83
CA VAL A 83 8.52 19.60 1.41
C VAL A 83 8.14 18.27 0.76
N PHE A 84 7.91 17.27 1.58
CA PHE A 84 7.41 15.97 1.16
C PHE A 84 6.00 15.75 1.72
N THR A 85 5.10 15.20 0.92
CA THR A 85 3.72 14.93 1.37
C THR A 85 3.34 13.50 0.99
N ASP A 86 2.72 12.79 1.94
CA ASP A 86 2.23 11.42 1.73
C ASP A 86 0.91 11.19 2.48
N ILE A 87 0.20 10.11 2.14
CA ILE A 87 -1.01 9.66 2.82
C ILE A 87 -0.79 8.24 3.32
N ILE A 88 -0.69 8.07 4.63
CA ILE A 88 -0.65 6.75 5.26
C ILE A 88 -2.08 6.24 5.37
N ARG A 89 -2.34 5.07 4.79
CA ARG A 89 -3.62 4.38 4.87
C ARG A 89 -3.61 3.36 6.00
N PRO A 90 -4.76 3.12 6.65
CA PRO A 90 -4.84 2.15 7.71
C PRO A 90 -4.63 0.74 7.13
N ARG A 91 -3.93 -0.08 7.89
CA ARG A 91 -3.79 -1.50 7.63
C ARG A 91 -5.16 -2.14 7.80
N ALA A 92 -5.64 -2.83 6.77
CA ALA A 92 -6.84 -3.65 6.90
C ALA A 92 -6.62 -4.65 8.07
N PRO A 93 -7.53 -4.73 9.05
CA PRO A 93 -7.38 -5.66 10.16
C PRO A 93 -7.23 -7.07 9.60
N ARG A 94 -6.13 -7.73 9.96
CA ARG A 94 -5.94 -9.16 9.67
C ARG A 94 -7.07 -9.87 10.38
N ARG A 95 -8.08 -10.31 9.62
CA ARG A 95 -9.22 -11.06 10.15
C ARG A 95 -8.63 -12.22 10.95
N ALA A 96 -8.81 -12.18 12.27
CA ALA A 96 -8.42 -13.28 13.13
C ALA A 96 -9.02 -14.55 12.52
N VAL A 97 -8.21 -15.60 12.39
CA VAL A 97 -8.65 -16.89 11.88
C VAL A 97 -9.79 -17.35 12.80
N ALA A 98 -11.03 -17.23 12.31
CA ALA A 98 -12.17 -17.77 13.02
C ALA A 98 -11.96 -19.28 13.09
N LEU A 99 -11.91 -19.82 14.31
CA LEU A 99 -12.03 -21.26 14.55
C LEU A 99 -13.25 -21.78 13.77
N PRO A 100 -13.19 -22.98 13.15
CA PRO A 100 -14.27 -23.46 12.31
C PRO A 100 -15.54 -23.67 13.14
N GLU A 101 -16.53 -22.79 12.97
CA GLU A 101 -17.88 -23.04 13.44
C GLU A 101 -18.47 -24.21 12.64
N LYS A 102 -19.11 -25.14 13.36
CA LYS A 102 -19.77 -26.32 12.81
C LYS A 102 -20.76 -25.91 11.69
N PRO A 103 -20.89 -26.71 10.62
CA PRO A 103 -21.73 -26.35 9.48
C PRO A 103 -23.21 -26.29 9.88
N VAL A 104 -23.80 -25.10 9.80
CA VAL A 104 -25.25 -24.87 9.87
C VAL A 104 -25.79 -24.98 8.44
N PRO A 105 -26.91 -25.69 8.20
CA PRO A 105 -27.39 -25.99 6.85
C PRO A 105 -27.76 -24.72 6.06
N GLU A 106 -27.29 -24.69 4.82
CA GLU A 106 -27.32 -23.57 3.89
C GLU A 106 -28.74 -23.17 3.49
N THR A 107 -29.12 -21.92 3.76
CA THR A 107 -30.21 -21.27 3.02
C THR A 107 -29.65 -20.64 1.73
N ARG A 108 -30.29 -20.99 0.60
CA ARG A 108 -29.97 -20.52 -0.76
C ARG A 108 -29.89 -18.98 -0.84
N ARG A 109 -28.74 -18.36 -0.56
CA ARG A 109 -28.37 -17.01 -1.03
C ARG A 109 -26.91 -16.59 -0.77
N SER A 110 -26.05 -17.49 -0.29
CA SER A 110 -24.64 -17.19 0.03
C SER A 110 -23.68 -18.04 -0.82
N ARG A 111 -23.79 -17.97 -2.14
CA ARG A 111 -22.80 -18.57 -3.06
C ARG A 111 -21.84 -17.53 -3.61
N HIS A 112 -21.24 -16.73 -2.73
CA HIS A 112 -19.95 -16.11 -3.02
C HIS A 112 -18.92 -16.93 -2.25
N ALA A 113 -18.47 -18.01 -2.88
CA ALA A 113 -17.37 -18.80 -2.38
C ALA A 113 -16.22 -17.84 -2.08
N ARG A 114 -15.81 -17.78 -0.82
CA ARG A 114 -14.67 -17.02 -0.36
C ARG A 114 -13.45 -17.64 -1.04
N ARG A 115 -13.06 -17.11 -2.21
CA ARG A 115 -11.95 -17.63 -3.02
C ARG A 115 -10.69 -17.53 -2.15
N GLU A 116 -10.19 -18.67 -1.68
CA GLU A 116 -8.96 -18.69 -0.90
C GLU A 116 -7.82 -18.15 -1.79
N PRO A 117 -6.98 -17.23 -1.28
CA PRO A 117 -5.86 -16.71 -2.05
C PRO A 117 -4.88 -17.86 -2.32
N ARG A 118 -4.58 -18.10 -3.60
CA ARG A 118 -3.57 -19.06 -4.02
C ARG A 118 -2.21 -18.38 -3.92
N LEU A 119 -1.49 -18.66 -2.84
CA LEU A 119 -0.16 -18.12 -2.60
C LEU A 119 0.88 -19.21 -2.88
N MET A 120 1.96 -18.81 -3.55
CA MET A 120 3.15 -19.63 -3.72
C MET A 120 4.33 -18.88 -3.10
N GLU A 121 5.15 -19.58 -2.33
CA GLU A 121 6.35 -19.01 -1.74
C GLU A 121 7.52 -19.09 -2.74
N VAL A 122 8.28 -18.01 -2.83
CA VAL A 122 9.47 -17.93 -3.68
C VAL A 122 10.63 -17.47 -2.81
N THR A 123 11.71 -18.27 -2.76
CA THR A 123 12.89 -18.00 -1.94
C THR A 123 14.17 -17.98 -2.76
N ALA A 124 15.11 -17.13 -2.33
CA ALA A 124 16.46 -17.04 -2.86
C ALA A 124 17.41 -16.46 -1.79
N ASP A 125 18.69 -16.72 -1.96
CA ASP A 125 19.77 -16.30 -1.06
C ASP A 125 20.71 -15.30 -1.76
N GLY A 126 21.66 -14.74 -1.01
CA GLY A 126 22.66 -13.79 -1.53
C GLY A 126 22.24 -12.32 -1.45
N PHE A 127 21.16 -12.04 -0.72
CA PHE A 127 20.71 -10.68 -0.41
C PHE A 127 21.44 -10.11 0.80
N VAL A 128 21.60 -8.79 0.83
CA VAL A 128 22.09 -8.03 1.99
C VAL A 128 20.99 -7.99 3.06
N PRO A 129 21.30 -8.27 4.35
CA PRO A 129 20.31 -8.19 5.41
C PRO A 129 19.62 -6.82 5.47
N GLY A 130 18.28 -6.84 5.44
CA GLY A 130 17.45 -5.63 5.47
C GLY A 130 17.32 -4.90 4.14
N GLU A 131 17.85 -5.45 3.03
CA GLU A 131 17.65 -4.83 1.72
C GLU A 131 16.22 -4.97 1.19
N ASP A 132 15.82 -4.01 0.36
CA ASP A 132 14.57 -4.06 -0.40
C ASP A 132 14.72 -5.04 -1.58
N VAL A 133 13.83 -6.03 -1.64
CA VAL A 133 13.82 -7.07 -2.69
C VAL A 133 12.55 -6.93 -3.52
N ALA A 134 12.70 -6.54 -4.78
CA ALA A 134 11.59 -6.48 -5.72
C ALA A 134 11.23 -7.87 -6.24
N ALA A 135 9.94 -8.19 -6.33
CA ALA A 135 9.43 -9.39 -6.99
C ALA A 135 8.73 -9.01 -8.30
N ALA A 136 9.19 -9.54 -9.43
CA ALA A 136 8.65 -9.24 -10.76
C ALA A 136 8.32 -10.54 -11.52
N VAL A 137 7.28 -10.54 -12.36
CA VAL A 137 6.92 -11.69 -13.20
C VAL A 137 7.53 -11.53 -14.60
N ILE A 138 8.06 -12.61 -15.17
CA ILE A 138 8.53 -12.66 -16.56
C ILE A 138 7.31 -12.85 -17.47
N VAL A 139 6.97 -11.80 -18.21
CA VAL A 139 5.77 -11.76 -19.06
C VAL A 139 6.06 -12.13 -20.52
N SER A 140 7.32 -12.14 -20.92
CA SER A 140 7.76 -12.48 -22.28
C SER A 140 9.25 -12.85 -22.29
N HIS A 141 9.67 -13.63 -23.28
CA HIS A 141 11.08 -13.92 -23.56
C HIS A 141 11.46 -13.36 -24.92
N THR A 142 12.70 -12.90 -25.06
CA THR A 142 13.28 -12.46 -26.34
C THR A 142 14.77 -12.80 -26.35
N ASP A 143 15.34 -13.03 -27.53
CA ASP A 143 16.75 -13.33 -27.69
C ASP A 143 17.56 -12.03 -27.84
N ALA A 144 18.77 -12.03 -27.30
CA ALA A 144 19.73 -10.96 -27.56
C ALA A 144 20.38 -11.15 -28.95
N THR A 145 20.72 -10.05 -29.61
CA THR A 145 21.52 -10.05 -30.84
C THR A 145 22.95 -10.53 -30.57
N GLY A 146 23.72 -10.80 -31.62
CA GLY A 146 25.15 -11.14 -31.50
C GLY A 146 26.02 -10.04 -30.88
N THR A 147 25.51 -8.81 -30.75
CA THR A 147 26.15 -7.69 -30.05
C THR A 147 25.71 -7.56 -28.59
N GLY A 148 24.72 -8.35 -28.16
CA GLY A 148 24.17 -8.31 -26.80
C GLY A 148 22.94 -7.41 -26.63
N ASP A 149 22.38 -6.87 -27.72
CA ASP A 149 21.20 -6.00 -27.65
C ASP A 149 19.91 -6.84 -27.62
N ALA A 150 18.94 -6.48 -26.79
CA ALA A 150 17.64 -7.15 -26.76
C ALA A 150 16.50 -6.13 -26.86
N ARG A 151 15.41 -6.49 -27.55
CA ARG A 151 14.19 -5.68 -27.63
C ARG A 151 12.98 -6.59 -27.44
N ALA A 152 12.05 -6.18 -26.57
CA ALA A 152 10.78 -6.85 -26.35
C ALA A 152 9.63 -5.84 -26.50
N LEU A 153 8.51 -6.30 -27.06
CA LEU A 153 7.22 -5.60 -27.04
C LEU A 153 6.32 -6.34 -26.07
N ILE A 154 5.72 -5.62 -25.13
CA ILE A 154 4.82 -6.19 -24.11
C ILE A 154 3.40 -5.75 -24.44
N ASP A 155 2.54 -6.72 -24.69
CA ASP A 155 1.10 -6.48 -24.77
C ASP A 155 0.49 -6.55 -23.37
N LEU A 156 -0.02 -5.41 -22.89
CA LEU A 156 -0.55 -5.26 -21.54
C LEU A 156 -1.83 -6.06 -21.32
N ASP A 157 -2.59 -6.34 -22.39
CA ASP A 157 -3.83 -7.10 -22.29
C ASP A 157 -3.58 -8.61 -22.13
N THR A 158 -2.35 -9.05 -22.37
CA THR A 158 -1.95 -10.47 -22.34
C THR A 158 -1.25 -10.88 -21.05
N LEU A 159 -1.19 -9.98 -20.06
CA LEU A 159 -0.51 -10.25 -18.80
C LEU A 159 -1.13 -11.47 -18.08
N PRO A 160 -0.30 -12.42 -17.64
CA PRO A 160 -0.75 -13.77 -17.33
C PRO A 160 -1.49 -13.92 -15.99
N ASP A 161 -2.37 -14.92 -15.96
CA ASP A 161 -2.85 -15.54 -14.70
C ASP A 161 -1.81 -16.57 -14.21
N THR A 162 -1.68 -16.73 -12.90
CA THR A 162 -0.45 -17.11 -12.15
C THR A 162 0.23 -18.45 -12.50
N ALA A 163 -0.35 -19.32 -13.32
CA ALA A 163 0.15 -20.69 -13.55
C ALA A 163 1.35 -20.74 -14.52
N GLY A 164 2.45 -21.38 -14.09
CA GLY A 164 3.64 -21.65 -14.93
C GLY A 164 4.53 -20.43 -15.18
N GLN A 165 4.30 -19.33 -14.46
CA GLN A 165 5.04 -18.09 -14.62
C GLN A 165 6.41 -18.15 -13.96
N GLU A 166 7.36 -17.37 -14.49
CA GLU A 166 8.65 -17.15 -13.85
C GLU A 166 8.63 -15.84 -13.06
N VAL A 167 9.24 -15.85 -11.87
CA VAL A 167 9.38 -14.70 -10.99
C VAL A 167 10.86 -14.41 -10.79
N ILE A 168 11.21 -13.13 -10.86
CA ILE A 168 12.52 -12.59 -10.53
C ILE A 168 12.41 -11.97 -9.14
N LEU A 169 13.28 -12.41 -8.23
CA LEU A 169 13.62 -11.66 -7.02
C LEU A 169 14.85 -10.81 -7.31
N LEU A 170 14.81 -9.49 -7.10
CA LEU A 170 15.89 -8.55 -7.38
C LEU A 170 16.21 -7.71 -6.14
N GLY A 171 17.41 -7.88 -5.58
CA GLY A 171 17.94 -7.06 -4.49
C GLY A 171 18.32 -5.67 -5.00
N ARG A 172 17.69 -4.62 -4.47
CA ARG A 172 17.88 -3.24 -4.97
C ARG A 172 19.19 -2.60 -4.52
N ILE A 173 19.84 -3.16 -3.50
CA ILE A 173 21.13 -2.69 -3.00
C ILE A 173 22.25 -3.57 -3.56
N SER A 174 22.10 -4.89 -3.46
CA SER A 174 23.11 -5.86 -3.88
C SER A 174 23.18 -6.06 -5.40
N GLY A 175 22.08 -5.83 -6.12
CA GLY A 175 21.94 -6.23 -7.53
C GLY A 175 21.78 -7.74 -7.73
N THR A 176 21.72 -8.52 -6.64
CA THR A 176 21.48 -9.97 -6.70
C THR A 176 20.13 -10.23 -7.33
N PHE A 177 20.06 -11.15 -8.30
CA PHE A 177 18.79 -11.60 -8.85
C PHE A 177 18.67 -13.12 -8.89
N ALA A 178 17.45 -13.62 -8.72
CA ALA A 178 17.12 -15.03 -8.82
C ALA A 178 15.83 -15.23 -9.61
N VAL A 179 15.88 -16.08 -10.64
CA VAL A 179 14.70 -16.49 -11.40
C VAL A 179 14.15 -17.80 -10.82
N ARG A 180 12.83 -17.88 -10.63
CA ARG A 180 12.12 -19.04 -10.07
C ARG A 180 10.85 -19.30 -10.86
N ARG A 181 10.57 -20.58 -11.16
CA ARG A 181 9.29 -20.99 -11.75
C ARG A 181 8.25 -21.16 -10.65
N LEU A 182 7.04 -20.66 -10.90
CA LEU A 182 5.86 -20.93 -10.09
C LEU A 182 5.26 -22.28 -10.55
N THR A 183 5.36 -23.29 -9.69
CA THR A 183 4.83 -24.65 -9.91
C THR A 183 3.51 -24.88 -9.20
#